data_AF-A0A6P0NFJ5-F1
#
_entry.id   AF-A0A6P0NFJ5-F1
#
_cell.length_a   1.000
_cell.length_b   1.000
_cell.length_c   1.000
_cell.angle_alpha   90.00
_cell.angle_beta   90.00
_cell.angle_gamma   90.00
#
_symmetry.space_group_name_H-M   'P 1'
#
loop_
_entity.id
_entity.type
_entity.pdbx_description
1 polymer ?
#
loop_
_entity_poly.entity_id
_entity_poly.type
_entity_poly.pdbx_seq_one_letter_code
_entity_poly.pdbx_strand_id
1 'polypeptide(L)'
;MLDFHQSQEASNAATSSSLWTNVTQPVIKQNTKKFLQEATDEEILIFELVAGDVLDALGYQRVGILQGKEIKFSSTAIAKFNAINQSLKAEVRQTMDPEDLKRRDRQASLLKEIKARQTVVA
;
A
#
# COMPACT_ATOMS: atom_id res chain seq x y z
N MET A 1 -17.97 7.94 -17.53
CA MET A 1 -16.70 7.31 -17.11
C MET A 1 -16.00 8.07 -15.97
N LEU A 2 -16.18 9.40 -15.84
CA LEU A 2 -15.65 10.17 -14.70
C LEU A 2 -16.53 10.13 -13.44
N ASP A 3 -17.78 9.68 -13.56
CA ASP A 3 -18.74 9.57 -12.46
C ASP A 3 -18.77 8.18 -11.79
N PHE A 4 -17.70 7.39 -11.89
CA PHE A 4 -17.62 6.06 -11.26
C PHE A 4 -17.93 6.11 -9.76
N HIS A 5 -17.58 7.22 -9.11
CA HIS A 5 -17.84 7.46 -7.70
C HIS A 5 -19.33 7.43 -7.31
N GLN A 6 -20.24 7.57 -8.28
CA GLN A 6 -21.70 7.49 -8.11
C GLN A 6 -22.25 6.07 -8.31
N SER A 7 -21.41 5.12 -8.74
CA SER A 7 -21.81 3.75 -9.02
C SER A 7 -22.09 2.95 -7.75
N GLN A 8 -22.92 1.91 -7.89
CA GLN A 8 -23.16 0.96 -6.81
C GLN A 8 -21.87 0.20 -6.46
N GLU A 9 -21.02 -0.07 -7.45
CA GLU A 9 -19.72 -0.72 -7.28
C GLU A 9 -18.78 0.10 -6.39
N ALA A 10 -18.72 1.42 -6.57
CA ALA A 10 -17.95 2.31 -5.71
C ALA A 10 -18.45 2.26 -4.26
N SER A 11 -19.77 2.27 -4.06
CA SER A 11 -20.38 2.13 -2.72
C SER A 11 -20.05 0.79 -2.07
N ASN A 12 -20.14 -0.31 -2.83
CA ASN A 12 -19.82 -1.65 -2.35
C ASN A 12 -18.33 -1.77 -1.97
N ALA A 13 -17.43 -1.18 -2.76
CA ALA A 13 -16.00 -1.17 -2.45
C ALA A 13 -15.70 -0.36 -1.17
N ALA A 14 -16.25 0.85 -1.04
CA ALA A 14 -16.06 1.70 0.14
C ALA A 14 -16.63 1.07 1.44
N THR A 15 -17.73 0.32 1.36
CA THR A 15 -18.30 -0.40 2.51
C THR A 15 -17.53 -1.67 2.87
N SER A 16 -16.69 -2.19 1.96
CA SER A 16 -15.88 -3.38 2.22
C SER A 16 -14.69 -3.10 3.16
N SER A 17 -14.10 -1.89 3.09
CA SER A 17 -13.06 -1.44 4.01
C SER A 17 -12.89 0.08 4.00
N SER A 18 -12.49 0.64 5.15
CA SER A 18 -12.13 2.06 5.28
C SER A 18 -11.06 2.54 4.30
N LEU A 19 -10.19 1.64 3.84
CA LEU A 19 -9.13 1.93 2.86
C LEU A 19 -9.66 2.36 1.49
N TRP A 20 -10.91 1.98 1.16
CA TRP A 20 -11.52 2.23 -0.14
C TRP A 20 -12.54 3.37 -0.11
N THR A 21 -12.65 4.11 1.00
CA THR A 21 -13.64 5.19 1.14
C THR A 21 -13.46 6.31 0.12
N ASN A 22 -12.25 6.50 -0.42
CA ASN A 22 -11.96 7.50 -1.44
C ASN A 22 -12.61 7.21 -2.80
N VAL A 23 -13.02 5.98 -3.09
CA VAL A 23 -13.56 5.62 -4.42
C VAL A 23 -14.97 6.17 -4.67
N THR A 24 -15.67 6.60 -3.61
CA THR A 24 -16.97 7.29 -3.68
C THR A 24 -16.82 8.81 -3.79
N GLN A 25 -15.58 9.33 -3.84
CA GLN A 25 -15.31 10.74 -4.02
C GLN A 25 -15.01 11.06 -5.49
N PRO A 26 -15.36 12.27 -5.97
CA PRO A 26 -15.01 12.71 -7.31
C PRO A 26 -13.48 12.83 -7.48
N VAL A 27 -13.03 12.79 -8.74
CA VAL A 27 -11.60 12.92 -9.07
C VAL A 27 -11.06 14.27 -8.61
N ILE A 28 -10.03 14.24 -7.77
CA ILE A 28 -9.35 15.43 -7.26
C ILE A 28 -8.34 15.91 -8.30
N LYS A 29 -8.55 17.10 -8.86
CA LYS A 29 -7.70 17.66 -9.93
C LYS A 29 -6.25 17.93 -9.51
N GLN A 30 -6.02 18.21 -8.23
CA GLN A 30 -4.72 18.61 -7.68
C GLN A 30 -4.13 17.53 -6.74
N ASN A 31 -4.39 16.25 -7.03
CA ASN A 31 -3.84 15.14 -6.25
C ASN A 31 -2.53 14.60 -6.86
N THR A 32 -1.55 15.48 -7.07
CA THR A 32 -0.24 15.11 -7.63
C THR A 32 0.86 15.49 -6.65
N LYS A 33 1.96 14.72 -6.64
CA LYS A 33 3.16 14.97 -5.83
C LYS A 33 2.92 15.15 -4.32
N LYS A 34 1.80 14.65 -3.77
CA LYS A 34 1.45 14.73 -2.34
C LYS A 34 2.53 14.13 -1.43
N PHE A 35 3.25 13.12 -1.92
CA PHE A 35 4.37 12.50 -1.22
C PHE A 35 5.48 13.49 -0.84
N LEU A 36 5.66 14.61 -1.58
CA LEU A 36 6.63 15.64 -1.23
C LEU A 36 6.29 16.40 0.06
N GLN A 37 5.05 16.32 0.51
CA GLN A 37 4.56 16.99 1.72
C GLN A 37 4.32 15.99 2.86
N GLU A 38 4.02 14.73 2.53
CA GLU A 38 3.60 13.71 3.49
C GLU A 38 4.69 12.67 3.80
N ALA A 39 5.72 12.55 2.97
CA ALA A 39 6.86 11.68 3.23
C ALA A 39 8.08 12.52 3.61
N THR A 40 8.91 11.95 4.47
CA THR A 40 10.23 12.51 4.81
C THR A 40 11.22 12.31 3.66
N ASP A 41 12.25 13.16 3.61
CA ASP A 41 13.32 13.04 2.61
C ASP A 41 13.98 11.64 2.63
N GLU A 42 14.13 11.05 3.81
CA GLU A 42 14.68 9.70 3.97
C GLU A 42 13.75 8.63 3.36
N GLU A 43 12.44 8.71 3.59
CA GLU A 43 11.48 7.77 2.99
C GLU A 43 11.44 7.87 1.47
N ILE A 44 11.48 9.09 0.93
CA ILE A 44 11.53 9.32 -0.52
C ILE A 44 12.82 8.71 -1.09
N LEU A 45 13.94 8.93 -0.42
CA LEU A 45 15.24 8.40 -0.83
C LEU A 45 15.24 6.87 -0.80
N ILE A 46 14.76 6.24 0.28
CA ILE A 46 14.64 4.78 0.40
C ILE A 46 13.75 4.22 -0.71
N PHE A 47 12.62 4.86 -0.99
CA PHE A 47 11.71 4.43 -2.05
C PHE A 47 12.39 4.46 -3.42
N GLU A 48 13.06 5.56 -3.76
CA GLU A 48 13.76 5.72 -5.05
C GLU A 48 14.97 4.79 -5.19
N LEU A 49 15.64 4.42 -4.08
CA LEU A 49 16.70 3.39 -4.09
C LEU A 49 16.18 2.02 -4.51
N VAL A 50 14.95 1.67 -4.12
CA VAL A 50 14.37 0.34 -4.38
C VAL A 50 13.64 0.29 -5.71
N ALA A 51 12.85 1.33 -6.03
CA ALA A 51 11.92 1.34 -7.15
C ALA A 51 12.40 2.20 -8.33
N GLY A 52 13.62 2.73 -8.28
CA GLY A 52 14.14 3.66 -9.28
C GLY A 52 14.06 3.13 -10.71
N ASP A 53 14.45 1.88 -10.93
CA ASP A 53 14.37 1.21 -12.24
C ASP A 53 12.94 1.18 -12.80
N VAL A 54 11.96 0.91 -11.95
CA VAL A 54 10.54 0.92 -12.29
C VAL A 54 10.04 2.34 -12.58
N LEU A 55 10.49 3.34 -11.79
CA LEU A 55 10.15 4.75 -12.03
C LEU A 55 10.63 5.19 -13.41
N ASP A 56 11.87 4.85 -13.78
CA ASP A 56 12.42 5.20 -15.09
C ASP A 56 11.67 4.50 -16.23
N ALA A 57 11.38 3.19 -16.08
CA ALA A 57 10.67 2.41 -17.09
C ALA A 57 9.25 2.94 -17.36
N LEU A 58 8.62 3.55 -16.34
CA LEU A 58 7.29 4.14 -16.44
C LEU A 58 7.31 5.65 -16.77
N GLY A 59 8.49 6.26 -16.90
CA GLY A 59 8.66 7.69 -17.22
C GLY A 59 8.40 8.64 -16.07
N TYR A 60 8.45 8.17 -14.82
CA TYR A 60 8.36 9.03 -13.63
C TYR A 60 9.69 9.71 -13.33
N GLN A 61 9.62 10.98 -12.92
CA GLN A 61 10.78 11.74 -12.48
C GLN A 61 11.12 11.41 -11.03
N ARG A 62 12.40 11.14 -10.78
CA ARG A 62 12.97 11.02 -9.44
C ARG A 62 13.31 12.40 -8.89
N VAL A 63 13.17 12.57 -7.58
CA VAL A 63 13.40 13.84 -6.88
C VAL A 63 14.64 13.81 -6.00
N GLY A 64 15.03 12.65 -5.46
CA GLY A 64 16.16 12.49 -4.55
C GLY A 64 17.38 11.83 -5.19
N ILE A 65 17.17 10.79 -6.00
CA ILE A 65 18.25 9.94 -6.51
C ILE A 65 18.36 10.01 -8.02
N LEU A 66 19.59 10.19 -8.51
CA LEU A 66 19.90 10.10 -9.93
C LEU A 66 19.88 8.65 -10.42
N GLN A 67 19.45 8.46 -11.66
CA GLN A 67 19.49 7.17 -12.34
C GLN A 67 20.88 6.52 -12.24
N GLY A 68 20.94 5.23 -11.91
CA GLY A 68 22.18 4.46 -11.78
C GLY A 68 22.83 4.52 -10.39
N LYS A 69 22.17 5.13 -9.40
CA LYS A 69 22.59 5.18 -7.98
C LYS A 69 21.75 4.31 -7.07
N GLU A 70 20.96 3.40 -7.63
CA GLU A 70 20.17 2.43 -6.89
C GLU A 70 21.09 1.50 -6.10
N ILE A 71 20.68 1.13 -4.90
CA ILE A 71 21.42 0.17 -4.07
C ILE A 71 20.55 -1.04 -3.79
N LYS A 72 21.20 -2.19 -3.62
CA LYS A 72 20.56 -3.37 -3.05
C LYS A 72 20.76 -3.34 -1.55
N PHE A 73 19.66 -3.35 -0.80
CA PHE A 73 19.71 -3.48 0.65
C PHE A 73 20.27 -4.85 1.05
N SER A 74 21.11 -4.86 2.09
CA SER A 74 21.60 -6.11 2.67
C SER A 74 20.46 -6.86 3.36
N SER A 75 20.60 -8.18 3.51
CA SER A 75 19.67 -9.01 4.29
C SER A 75 19.49 -8.49 5.72
N THR A 76 20.55 -7.96 6.33
CA THR A 76 20.52 -7.35 7.66
C THR A 76 19.70 -6.06 7.69
N ALA A 77 19.80 -5.21 6.67
CA ALA A 77 18.99 -3.99 6.55
C ALA A 77 17.51 -4.34 6.34
N ILE A 78 17.23 -5.30 5.45
CA ILE A 78 15.87 -5.80 5.20
C ILE A 78 15.25 -6.35 6.49
N ALA A 79 16.00 -7.10 7.29
CA ALA A 79 15.53 -7.61 8.58
C ALA A 79 15.14 -6.48 9.56
N LYS A 80 15.91 -5.39 9.60
CA LYS A 80 15.57 -4.20 10.40
C LYS A 80 14.27 -3.55 9.92
N PHE A 81 14.13 -3.33 8.61
CA PHE A 81 12.89 -2.79 8.04
C PHE A 81 11.67 -3.67 8.31
N ASN A 82 11.84 -5.00 8.27
CA ASN A 82 10.76 -5.93 8.63
C ASN A 82 10.33 -5.78 10.10
N ALA A 83 11.28 -5.61 11.02
CA ALA A 83 10.97 -5.38 12.43
C ALA A 83 10.24 -4.05 12.65
N ILE A 84 10.69 -2.97 12.00
CA ILE A 84 10.02 -1.65 12.02
C ILE A 84 8.58 -1.78 11.50
N ASN A 85 8.41 -2.39 10.32
CA ASN A 85 7.10 -2.61 9.70
C ASN A 85 6.16 -3.42 10.60
N GLN A 86 6.69 -4.46 11.28
CA GLN A 86 5.90 -5.26 12.22
C GLN A 86 5.43 -4.41 13.42
N SER A 87 6.29 -3.58 13.98
CA SER A 87 5.95 -2.67 15.08
C SER A 87 4.87 -1.67 14.68
N LEU A 88 5.07 -0.98 13.54
CA LEU A 88 4.12 0.01 13.04
C LEU A 88 2.75 -0.61 12.73
N LYS A 89 2.73 -1.82 12.14
CA LYS A 89 1.49 -2.56 11.91
C LYS A 89 0.77 -2.92 13.21
N ALA A 90 1.52 -3.30 14.25
CA ALA A 90 0.95 -3.62 15.55
C ALA A 90 0.33 -2.39 16.22
N GLU A 91 0.99 -1.23 16.13
CA GLU A 91 0.49 0.04 16.64
C GLU A 91 -0.80 0.46 15.93
N VAL A 92 -0.81 0.47 14.60
CA VAL A 92 -2.01 0.81 13.81
C VAL A 92 -3.17 -0.15 14.10
N ARG A 93 -2.89 -1.44 14.31
CA ARG A 93 -3.93 -2.43 14.63
C ARG A 93 -4.66 -2.12 15.94
N GLN A 94 -4.02 -1.45 16.89
CA GLN A 94 -4.65 -1.08 18.17
C GLN A 94 -5.66 0.05 18.04
N THR A 95 -5.49 0.93 17.05
CA THR A 95 -6.34 2.10 16.82
C THR A 95 -7.36 1.90 15.69
N MET A 96 -7.33 0.73 15.03
CA MET A 96 -8.26 0.38 13.97
C MET A 96 -9.70 0.20 14.47
N ASP A 97 -10.66 0.57 13.61
CA ASP A 97 -12.08 0.29 13.82
C ASP A 97 -12.32 -1.23 14.03
N PRO A 98 -12.94 -1.64 15.15
CA PRO A 98 -13.25 -3.05 15.43
C PRO A 98 -14.05 -3.74 14.33
N GLU A 99 -14.96 -3.04 13.64
CA GLU A 99 -15.75 -3.63 12.56
C GLU A 99 -14.92 -3.86 11.29
N ASP A 100 -14.02 -2.92 10.95
CA ASP A 100 -13.06 -3.13 9.87
C ASP A 100 -12.09 -4.28 10.19
N LEU A 101 -11.65 -4.40 11.45
CA LEU A 101 -10.80 -5.50 11.89
C LEU A 101 -11.51 -6.86 11.71
N LYS A 102 -12.77 -6.98 12.15
CA LYS A 102 -13.58 -8.20 11.96
C LYS A 102 -13.76 -8.55 10.48
N ARG A 103 -13.97 -7.57 9.59
CA ARG A 103 -14.05 -7.81 8.14
C ARG A 103 -12.73 -8.39 7.61
N ARG A 104 -11.59 -7.79 7.98
CA ARG A 104 -10.27 -8.26 7.54
C ARG A 104 -9.93 -9.64 8.07
N ASP A 105 -10.24 -9.93 9.34
CA ASP A 105 -9.98 -11.25 9.93
C ASP A 105 -10.80 -12.35 9.23
N ARG A 106 -12.06 -12.09 8.86
CA ARG A 106 -12.87 -13.01 8.04
C ARG A 106 -12.25 -13.26 6.67
N GLN A 107 -11.83 -12.21 5.96
CA GLN A 107 -11.18 -12.34 4.66
C GLN A 107 -9.87 -13.12 4.75
N ALA A 108 -9.05 -12.83 5.76
CA ALA A 108 -7.79 -13.54 5.99
C ALA A 108 -8.01 -15.03 6.29
N SER A 109 -9.06 -15.36 7.03
CA SER A 109 -9.43 -16.75 7.34
C SER A 109 -9.86 -17.51 6.09
N LEU A 110 -10.71 -16.90 5.25
CA LEU A 110 -11.10 -17.46 3.96
C LEU A 110 -9.88 -17.71 3.04
N LEU A 111 -8.96 -16.75 2.95
CA LEU A 111 -7.74 -16.92 2.15
C LEU A 111 -6.85 -18.07 2.66
N LYS A 112 -6.76 -18.25 3.99
CA LYS A 112 -6.04 -19.38 4.59
C LYS A 112 -6.72 -20.71 4.23
N GLU A 113 -8.03 -20.78 4.32
CA GLU A 113 -8.78 -21.98 3.92
C GLU A 113 -8.59 -22.32 2.44
N ILE A 114 -8.66 -21.33 1.54
CA ILE A 114 -8.44 -21.54 0.11
C ILE A 114 -7.03 -22.09 -0.15
N LYS A 115 -6.01 -21.50 0.48
CA LYS A 115 -4.64 -22.00 0.38
C LYS A 115 -4.51 -23.44 0.87
N ALA A 116 -5.13 -23.76 2.01
CA ALA A 116 -5.12 -25.12 2.55
C ALA A 116 -5.80 -26.13 1.62
N ARG A 117 -6.88 -25.75 0.94
CA ARG A 117 -7.54 -26.61 -0.07
C ARG A 117 -6.65 -26.87 -1.28
N GLN A 118 -5.86 -25.87 -1.70
CA GLN A 118 -4.93 -26.02 -2.82
C GLN A 118 -3.73 -26.91 -2.49
N THR A 119 -3.24 -26.91 -1.25
CA THR A 119 -2.14 -27.79 -0.83
C THR A 119 -2.54 -29.24 -0.59
N VAL A 120 -3.83 -29.55 -0.36
CA VAL A 120 -4.32 -30.93 -0.15
C VAL A 120 -4.53 -31.69 -1.46
N VAL A 121 -4.52 -31.00 -2.60
CA VAL A 121 -4.71 -31.60 -3.95
C VAL A 121 -3.38 -31.74 -4.71
N ALA A 122 -2.23 -31.57 -4.03
CA ALA A 122 -0.89 -31.75 -4.60
C ALA A 122 -0.22 -33.04 -4.12
#